data_AF-X1R3H9-F1
#
_entry.id   AF-X1R3H9-F1
#
_cell.length_a   1.000
_cell.length_b   1.000
_cell.length_c   1.000
_cell.angle_alpha   90.00
_cell.angle_beta   90.00
_cell.angle_gamma   90.00
#
_symmetry.space_group_name_H-M   'P 1'
#
loop_
_entity.id
_entity.type
_entity.pdbx_description
1 polymer ?
#
loop_
_entity_poly.entity_id
_entity_poly.type
_entity_poly.pdbx_seq_one_letter_code
_entity_poly.pdbx_strand_id
1 'polypeptide(L)'
;MNKLTVEKGISDIVGVFCDPIIVFPGGWGDTLPEWLKTSITLERLAMNMRALKGEEMTGTDAEACAYLNTASLTQPMGHDWTQIYLYIATKVYEKWRTKESGVTMPEDRSEIAINPYPHFYLGH
;
A
#
# COMPACT_ATOMS: atom_id res chain seq x y z
N MET A 1 -20.27 19.36 20.20
CA MET A 1 -19.18 18.41 19.90
C MET A 1 -18.38 18.22 21.18
N ASN A 2 -18.18 16.98 21.67
CA ASN A 2 -17.47 16.73 22.93
C ASN A 2 -15.96 16.96 22.71
N LYS A 3 -15.24 17.49 23.70
CA LYS A 3 -13.80 17.84 23.61
C LYS A 3 -12.96 16.65 23.14
N LEU A 4 -13.26 15.45 23.65
CA LEU A 4 -12.62 14.19 23.28
C LEU A 4 -12.78 13.84 21.79
N THR A 5 -13.91 14.20 21.18
CA THR A 5 -14.17 13.95 19.75
C THR A 5 -13.32 14.87 18.87
N VAL A 6 -13.11 16.11 19.31
CA VAL A 6 -12.26 17.09 18.61
C VAL A 6 -10.80 16.68 18.70
N GLU A 7 -10.33 16.30 19.89
CA GLU A 7 -8.96 15.83 20.13
C GLU A 7 -8.63 14.58 19.30
N LYS A 8 -9.56 13.62 19.22
CA LYS A 8 -9.40 12.44 18.37
C LYS A 8 -9.31 12.82 16.88
N GLY A 9 -10.20 13.68 16.39
CA GLY A 9 -10.15 14.11 14.99
C GLY A 9 -8.85 14.86 14.63
N ILE A 10 -8.33 15.67 15.55
CA ILE A 10 -7.01 16.31 15.39
C ILE A 10 -5.91 15.25 15.37
N SER A 11 -5.93 14.30 16.29
CA SER A 11 -4.96 13.21 16.34
C SER A 11 -4.95 12.39 15.05
N ASP A 12 -6.12 12.03 14.52
CA ASP A 12 -6.24 11.24 13.29
C ASP A 12 -5.64 12.00 12.09
N ILE A 13 -5.94 13.31 11.97
CA ILE A 13 -5.38 14.16 10.91
C ILE A 13 -3.86 14.30 11.06
N VAL A 14 -3.36 14.55 12.27
CA VAL A 14 -1.91 14.65 12.51
C VAL A 14 -1.22 13.33 12.19
N GLY A 15 -1.82 12.18 12.54
CA GLY A 15 -1.28 10.86 12.23
C GLY A 15 -1.07 10.62 10.73
N VAL A 16 -1.99 11.08 9.88
CA VAL A 16 -1.85 10.98 8.41
C VAL A 16 -0.54 11.58 7.90
N PHE A 17 -0.14 12.72 8.46
CA PHE A 17 1.03 13.47 7.99
C PHE A 17 2.31 13.15 8.75
N CYS A 18 2.21 12.82 10.04
CA CYS A 18 3.36 12.70 10.94
C CYS A 18 3.68 11.27 11.36
N ASP A 19 2.76 10.31 11.19
CA ASP A 19 3.06 8.93 11.53
C ASP A 19 4.13 8.37 10.57
N PRO A 20 5.13 7.65 11.08
CA PRO A 20 6.19 7.10 10.25
C PRO A 20 5.61 6.19 9.15
N ILE A 21 6.20 6.25 7.96
CA ILE A 21 5.88 5.32 6.88
C ILE A 21 6.45 3.94 7.26
N ILE A 22 5.59 2.93 7.22
CA ILE A 22 5.96 1.56 7.56
C ILE A 22 6.79 0.97 6.41
N VAL A 23 8.04 0.61 6.70
CA VAL A 23 8.98 0.01 5.75
C VAL A 23 9.66 -1.21 6.35
N PHE A 24 10.19 -2.09 5.51
CA PHE A 24 10.96 -3.23 5.99
C PHE A 24 12.24 -2.75 6.71
N PRO A 25 12.61 -3.32 7.87
CA PRO A 25 13.81 -2.96 8.61
C PRO A 25 15.07 -3.44 7.86
N GLY A 26 15.51 -2.66 6.87
CA GLY A 26 16.67 -2.96 6.04
C GLY A 26 17.45 -1.71 5.58
N GLY A 27 17.12 -0.53 6.10
CA GLY A 27 17.79 0.73 5.77
C GLY A 27 17.36 1.39 4.45
N TRP A 28 16.39 0.81 3.74
CA TRP A 28 15.92 1.32 2.43
C TRP A 28 14.79 2.35 2.53
N GLY A 29 14.35 2.73 3.73
CA GLY A 29 13.24 3.68 3.91
C GLY A 29 13.47 5.04 3.24
N ASP A 30 14.71 5.54 3.28
CA ASP A 30 15.07 6.82 2.67
C ASP A 30 15.14 6.77 1.14
N THR A 31 15.26 5.57 0.56
CA THR A 31 15.34 5.35 -0.89
C THR A 31 13.96 5.28 -1.57
N LEU A 32 12.88 5.36 -0.79
CA LEU A 32 11.53 5.38 -1.34
C LEU A 32 11.31 6.60 -2.24
N PRO A 33 10.72 6.41 -3.44
CA PRO A 33 10.40 7.52 -4.33
C PRO A 33 9.43 8.53 -3.69
N GLU A 34 9.67 9.82 -3.93
CA GLU A 34 8.88 10.89 -3.31
C GLU A 34 7.39 10.85 -3.70
N TRP A 35 7.10 10.47 -4.94
CA TRP A 35 5.73 10.29 -5.41
C TRP A 35 4.98 9.22 -4.62
N LEU A 36 5.68 8.15 -4.20
CA LEU A 36 5.07 7.06 -3.42
C LEU A 36 4.81 7.49 -1.97
N LYS A 37 5.72 8.27 -1.38
CA LYS A 37 5.50 8.89 -0.06
C LYS A 37 4.27 9.80 -0.08
N THR A 38 4.13 10.60 -1.13
CA THR A 38 2.96 11.46 -1.34
C THR A 38 1.68 10.64 -1.50
N SER A 39 1.71 9.56 -2.29
CA SER A 39 0.57 8.65 -2.45
C SER A 39 0.14 8.01 -1.13
N ILE A 40 1.08 7.61 -0.27
CA ILE A 40 0.78 7.07 1.06
C ILE A 40 0.00 8.08 1.90
N THR A 41 0.47 9.32 1.97
CA THR A 41 -0.22 10.38 2.73
C THR A 41 -1.65 10.60 2.22
N LEU A 42 -1.84 10.60 0.90
CA LEU A 42 -3.17 10.77 0.29
C LEU A 42 -4.09 9.57 0.56
N GLU A 43 -3.57 8.34 0.54
CA GLU A 43 -4.36 7.15 0.86
C GLU A 43 -4.73 7.09 2.35
N ARG A 44 -3.82 7.45 3.25
CA ARG A 44 -4.12 7.58 4.69
C ARG A 44 -5.21 8.62 4.94
N LEU A 45 -5.16 9.77 4.26
CA LEU A 45 -6.20 10.79 4.35
C LEU A 45 -7.56 10.26 3.87
N ALA A 46 -7.58 9.56 2.74
CA ALA A 46 -8.80 8.96 2.21
C ALA A 46 -9.37 7.90 3.16
N MET A 47 -8.52 7.10 3.79
CA MET A 47 -8.92 6.12 4.82
C MET A 47 -9.50 6.80 6.06
N ASN A 48 -8.90 7.90 6.53
CA ASN A 48 -9.47 8.68 7.64
C ASN A 48 -10.86 9.24 7.29
N MET A 49 -11.05 9.74 6.06
CA MET A 49 -12.37 10.20 5.63
C MET A 49 -13.41 9.08 5.59
N ARG A 50 -13.01 7.85 5.27
CA ARG A 50 -13.88 6.65 5.31
C ARG A 50 -14.16 6.20 6.74
N ALA A 51 -13.17 6.25 7.62
CA ALA A 51 -13.32 5.95 9.04
C ALA A 51 -14.32 6.91 9.71
N LEU A 52 -14.31 8.19 9.34
CA LEU A 52 -15.31 9.16 9.79
C LEU A 52 -16.75 8.82 9.34
N LYS A 53 -16.90 8.07 8.25
CA LYS A 53 -18.19 7.57 7.75
C LYS A 53 -18.59 6.23 8.38
N GLY A 54 -17.76 5.66 9.25
CA GLY A 54 -18.01 4.39 9.94
C GLY A 54 -17.50 3.14 9.20
N GLU A 55 -16.69 3.30 8.16
CA GLU A 55 -16.02 2.16 7.49
C GLU A 55 -14.80 1.68 8.31
N GLU A 56 -14.48 0.39 8.23
CA GLU A 56 -13.28 -0.15 8.89
C GLU A 56 -11.99 0.35 8.23
N MET A 57 -11.02 0.74 9.06
CA MET A 57 -9.69 1.11 8.56
C MET A 57 -8.87 -0.13 8.22
N THR A 58 -8.60 -0.31 6.94
CA THR A 58 -7.64 -1.29 6.41
C THR A 58 -6.33 -0.61 6.01
N GLY A 59 -5.21 -1.34 6.01
CA GLY A 59 -3.93 -0.83 5.50
C GLY A 59 -4.05 -0.36 4.04
N THR A 60 -3.25 0.62 3.64
CA THR A 60 -3.31 1.22 2.30
C THR A 60 -2.46 0.44 1.29
N ASP A 61 -2.88 0.43 0.01
CA ASP A 61 -2.14 -0.28 -1.05
C ASP A 61 -0.76 0.38 -1.25
N ALA A 62 -0.66 1.70 -1.13
CA ALA A 62 0.60 2.43 -1.25
C ALA A 62 1.60 2.09 -0.13
N GLU A 63 1.15 1.89 1.12
CA GLU A 63 2.01 1.44 2.22
C GLU A 63 2.47 0.00 2.03
N ALA A 64 1.55 -0.89 1.61
CA ALA A 64 1.91 -2.26 1.27
C ALA A 64 2.97 -2.30 0.16
N CYS A 65 2.82 -1.45 -0.86
CA CYS A 65 3.81 -1.29 -1.93
C CYS A 65 5.17 -0.82 -1.40
N ALA A 66 5.21 0.18 -0.51
CA ALA A 66 6.46 0.67 0.06
C ALA A 66 7.16 -0.38 0.94
N TYR A 67 6.39 -1.11 1.75
CA TYR A 67 6.92 -2.20 2.57
C TYR A 67 7.51 -3.33 1.70
N LEU A 68 6.77 -3.79 0.69
CA LEU A 68 7.23 -4.87 -0.19
C LEU A 68 8.40 -4.44 -1.07
N ASN A 69 8.43 -3.18 -1.51
CA ASN A 69 9.57 -2.63 -2.25
C ASN A 69 10.85 -2.70 -1.41
N THR A 70 10.81 -2.19 -0.18
CA THR A 70 11.97 -2.20 0.72
C THR A 70 12.36 -3.62 1.17
N ALA A 71 11.40 -4.52 1.31
CA ALA A 71 11.66 -5.94 1.57
C ALA A 71 12.41 -6.60 0.40
N SER A 72 12.00 -6.32 -0.84
CA SER A 72 12.62 -6.88 -2.07
C SER A 72 14.08 -6.45 -2.26
N LEU A 73 14.44 -5.26 -1.76
CA LEU A 73 15.80 -4.75 -1.79
C LEU A 73 16.69 -5.35 -0.70
N THR A 74 16.09 -5.83 0.40
CA THR A 74 16.85 -6.39 1.53
C THR A 74 17.13 -7.87 1.33
N GLN A 75 16.20 -8.61 0.72
CA GLN A 75 16.32 -10.04 0.52
C GLN A 75 15.50 -10.49 -0.70
N PRO A 76 15.90 -11.60 -1.36
CA PRO A 76 15.08 -12.19 -2.40
C PRO A 76 13.71 -12.61 -1.85
N MET A 77 12.65 -12.13 -2.50
CA MET A 77 11.28 -12.51 -2.15
C MET A 77 10.92 -13.84 -2.80
N GLY A 78 10.14 -14.65 -2.10
CA GLY A 78 9.53 -15.85 -2.69
C GLY A 78 8.63 -15.49 -3.86
N HIS A 79 8.36 -16.47 -4.72
CA HIS A 79 7.54 -16.29 -5.92
C HIS A 79 6.17 -15.66 -5.61
N ASP A 80 5.44 -16.17 -4.62
CA ASP A 80 4.10 -15.69 -4.28
C ASP A 80 4.12 -14.24 -3.76
N TRP A 81 5.10 -13.92 -2.91
CA TRP A 81 5.31 -12.55 -2.42
C TRP A 81 5.70 -11.58 -3.53
N THR A 82 6.48 -12.06 -4.50
CA THR A 82 6.81 -11.29 -5.70
C THR A 82 5.56 -10.99 -6.51
N GLN A 83 4.69 -11.98 -6.73
CA GLN A 83 3.42 -11.75 -7.45
C GLN A 83 2.52 -10.74 -6.74
N ILE A 84 2.39 -10.85 -5.42
CA ILE A 84 1.63 -9.88 -4.60
C ILE A 84 2.21 -8.47 -4.76
N TYR A 85 3.54 -8.34 -4.64
CA TYR A 85 4.20 -7.05 -4.81
C TYR A 85 3.94 -6.46 -6.20
N LEU A 86 4.10 -7.26 -7.25
CA LEU A 86 3.88 -6.81 -8.63
C LEU A 86 2.45 -6.37 -8.87
N TYR A 87 1.46 -7.08 -8.31
CA TYR A 87 0.05 -6.72 -8.41
C TYR A 87 -0.25 -5.38 -7.72
N ILE A 88 0.19 -5.22 -6.46
CA ILE A 88 -0.02 -3.99 -5.69
C ILE A 88 0.71 -2.82 -6.35
N ALA A 89 1.96 -3.04 -6.78
CA ALA A 89 2.76 -2.02 -7.46
C ALA A 89 2.05 -1.51 -8.73
N THR A 90 1.54 -2.40 -9.58
CA THR A 90 0.76 -2.01 -10.77
C THR A 90 -0.46 -1.17 -10.38
N LYS A 91 -1.26 -1.63 -9.42
CA LYS A 91 -2.47 -0.91 -8.96
C LYS A 91 -2.16 0.50 -8.44
N VAL A 92 -1.12 0.64 -7.62
CA VAL A 92 -0.68 1.93 -7.07
C VAL A 92 -0.15 2.84 -8.18
N TYR A 93 0.63 2.28 -9.11
CA TYR A 93 1.20 3.02 -10.23
C TYR A 93 0.12 3.56 -11.18
N GLU A 94 -0.86 2.73 -11.53
CA GLU A 94 -2.00 3.10 -12.37
C GLU A 94 -2.85 4.21 -11.75
N LYS A 95 -3.03 4.14 -10.43
CA LYS A 95 -3.84 5.09 -9.67
C LYS A 95 -3.17 6.46 -9.56
N TRP A 96 -1.87 6.50 -9.28
CA TRP A 96 -1.16 7.72 -8.89
C TRP A 96 -0.19 8.26 -9.93
N ARG A 97 0.50 7.40 -10.68
CA ARG A 97 1.65 7.81 -11.51
C ARG A 97 1.29 8.07 -12.97
N THR A 98 0.32 7.36 -13.54
CA THR A 98 0.00 7.42 -14.99
C THR A 98 -0.49 8.77 -15.47
N LYS A 99 -1.11 9.58 -14.61
CA LYS A 99 -1.67 10.90 -15.01
C LYS A 99 -0.61 11.97 -15.29
N GLU A 100 0.60 11.83 -14.73
CA GLU A 100 1.66 12.85 -14.82
C GLU A 100 2.99 12.33 -15.38
N SER A 101 3.24 11.01 -15.30
CA SER A 101 4.56 10.45 -15.65
C SER A 101 4.73 10.00 -17.11
N GLY A 102 3.64 9.81 -17.86
CA GLY A 102 3.69 9.24 -19.21
C GLY A 102 4.19 7.79 -19.29
N VAL A 103 4.41 7.13 -18.14
CA VAL A 103 4.86 5.74 -18.06
C VAL A 103 3.63 4.84 -17.94
N THR A 104 3.41 3.99 -18.93
CA THR A 104 2.44 2.89 -18.88
C THR A 104 3.13 1.63 -18.36
N MET A 105 2.47 0.94 -17.44
CA MET A 105 2.93 -0.38 -17.02
C MET A 105 2.64 -1.38 -18.16
N PRO A 106 3.57 -2.31 -18.49
CA PRO A 106 3.33 -3.30 -19.54
C PRO A 106 2.08 -4.15 -19.24
N GLU A 107 1.26 -4.43 -20.27
CA GLU A 107 -0.02 -5.16 -20.14
C GLU A 107 0.10 -6.64 -19.74
N ASP A 108 1.31 -7.21 -19.68
CA ASP A 108 1.61 -8.65 -19.46
C ASP A 108 1.27 -9.19 -18.04
N ARG A 109 0.27 -8.62 -17.34
CA ARG A 109 -0.09 -9.03 -15.97
C ARG A 109 -1.59 -9.08 -15.66
N SER A 110 -2.47 -8.97 -16.67
CA SER A 110 -3.91 -9.06 -16.47
C SER A 110 -4.42 -10.49 -16.16
N GLU A 111 -3.59 -11.53 -16.31
CA GLU A 111 -4.02 -12.93 -16.18
C GLU A 111 -3.66 -13.64 -14.86
N ILE A 112 -2.92 -13.01 -13.94
CA ILE A 112 -2.63 -13.68 -12.65
C ILE A 112 -3.77 -13.39 -11.68
N ALA A 113 -4.91 -14.03 -11.96
CA ALA A 113 -6.01 -14.17 -11.02
C ALA A 113 -5.45 -14.70 -9.70
N ILE A 114 -5.62 -13.93 -8.63
CA ILE A 114 -5.39 -14.38 -7.25
C ILE A 114 -6.37 -15.53 -7.03
N ASN A 115 -5.94 -16.76 -7.26
CA ASN A 115 -6.76 -17.94 -7.01
C ASN A 115 -6.81 -18.16 -5.49
N PRO A 116 -7.95 -17.97 -4.82
CA PRO A 116 -7.97 -17.85 -3.36
C PRO A 116 -7.85 -19.19 -2.61
N TYR A 117 -7.71 -20.35 -3.27
CA TYR A 117 -7.53 -21.64 -2.59
C TYR A 117 -6.71 -22.65 -3.40
N PRO A 118 -5.55 -23.13 -2.91
CA PRO A 118 -5.03 -24.42 -3.34
C PRO A 118 -5.80 -25.48 -2.55
N HIS A 119 -6.92 -25.96 -3.08
CA HIS A 119 -7.49 -27.21 -2.57
C HIS A 119 -6.55 -28.34 -2.95
N PHE A 120 -5.70 -28.68 -1.97
CA PHE A 120 -5.08 -29.95 -1.70
C PHE A 120 -5.42 -31.06 -2.69
N TYR A 121 -4.38 -31.49 -3.41
CA TYR A 121 -4.28 -32.84 -3.94
C TYR A 121 -4.48 -33.85 -2.81
N LEU A 122 -5.62 -34.54 -2.80
CA LEU A 122 -5.70 -35.89 -2.24
C LEU A 122 -5.62 -36.83 -3.43
N GLY A 123 -4.42 -37.38 -3.65
CA GLY A 123 -4.27 -38.62 -4.38
C GLY A 123 -4.77 -39.76 -3.52
N HIS A 124 -5.70 -40.54 -4.08
CA HIS A 124 -5.72 -42.00 -4.06
C HIS A 124 -6.56 -42.47 -5.25
#